data_AF-A0A8S3R447-F1
#
_entry.id   AF-A0A8S3R447-F1
#
_cell.length_a   1.000
_cell.length_b   1.000
_cell.length_c   1.000
_cell.angle_alpha   90.00
_cell.angle_beta   90.00
_cell.angle_gamma   90.00
#
_symmetry.space_group_name_H-M   'P 1'
#
loop_
_entity.id
_entity.type
_entity.pdbx_description
1 polymer ?
#
loop_
_entity_poly.entity_id
_entity_poly.type
_entity_poly.pdbx_seq_one_letter_code
_entity_poly.pdbx_strand_id
1 'polypeptide(L)'
;MWTKKTDGQCMMPFGEEDTYVSAATGILGANVTHILNYPLTIPNTPKSDFECLEKREDRYVLKMVIEPNIFGTITKFYMCIELFKADNVTFYYYLGTEFGVFAQDYLLGDSTGATITFEDVCSRAYPYEKQTFVMLVKADAYDNGLLTTRCPDDLLAIFQSVNITLSDGTKTTSCPGNTLDVCANRTTVSFGYNDSCSSPAKQTSHNGSYSCFFFIPVNSFTYLGLWNQDNTVDDTNTYRFSCFAFKKEGGTVYSTETPKFCDTATTATNPGPDGLTIVSWDISEICLDGISGSSDETADTDMSWIYYLVAGLAILPLLIWFICLFTLCYKKYGCICKRIKIPKVKLPTKNKKRLTPKPPSEHEIDVSKGEIVGPARFTGPIITGPEYNMANLYRPKKQVDDFTMLSAIFVDNKPLYLLGAPNIRPIYKDTFDDYMMGGLRRSYTQISIDSSIYEKKED
;
A
#
# COMPACT_ATOMS: atom_id res chain seq x y z
N MET A 1 30.09 -6.26 -22.65
CA MET A 1 30.85 -6.86 -21.54
C MET A 1 30.24 -6.33 -20.26
N TRP A 2 29.54 -7.15 -19.49
CA TRP A 2 29.16 -6.76 -18.13
C TRP A 2 30.41 -6.92 -17.27
N THR A 3 31.20 -5.85 -17.18
CA THR A 3 32.09 -5.71 -16.03
C THR A 3 31.19 -5.77 -14.81
N LYS A 4 31.54 -6.62 -13.83
CA LYS A 4 30.90 -6.64 -12.50
C LYS A 4 30.96 -5.21 -11.98
N LYS A 5 29.90 -4.43 -12.21
CA LYS A 5 29.78 -3.08 -11.66
C LYS A 5 29.65 -3.31 -10.16
N THR A 6 30.51 -2.63 -9.41
CA THR A 6 30.58 -2.63 -7.94
C THR A 6 29.20 -2.77 -7.30
N ASP A 7 29.10 -3.67 -6.33
CA ASP A 7 27.94 -3.88 -5.47
C ASP A 7 27.33 -2.52 -5.09
N GLY A 8 26.06 -2.27 -5.48
CA GLY A 8 25.32 -1.07 -5.09
C GLY A 8 24.63 -0.24 -6.19
N GLN A 9 24.68 -0.60 -7.49
CA GLN A 9 24.00 0.21 -8.54
C GLN A 9 22.60 -0.26 -8.96
N CYS A 10 22.22 -1.51 -8.66
CA CYS A 10 20.90 -2.05 -9.01
C CYS A 10 20.09 -2.24 -7.72
N MET A 11 19.40 -1.18 -7.28
CA MET A 11 18.55 -1.21 -6.08
C MET A 11 17.07 -1.06 -6.45
N MET A 12 16.30 -2.09 -6.12
CA MET A 12 14.84 -2.12 -6.20
C MET A 12 14.21 -1.37 -5.02
N PRO A 13 13.00 -0.78 -5.18
CA PRO A 13 12.33 0.04 -4.17
C PRO A 13 11.67 -0.77 -3.05
N PHE A 14 12.16 -1.99 -2.78
CA PHE A 14 11.66 -2.85 -1.72
C PHE A 14 12.29 -2.49 -0.36
N GLY A 15 11.64 -2.93 0.72
CA GLY A 15 12.21 -2.89 2.06
C GLY A 15 13.32 -3.94 2.27
N GLU A 16 13.79 -4.04 3.51
CA GLU A 16 14.69 -5.12 3.93
C GLU A 16 13.87 -6.39 4.16
N GLU A 17 14.10 -7.40 3.31
CA GLU A 17 13.55 -8.76 3.41
C GLU A 17 12.05 -8.85 3.73
N ASP A 18 11.22 -8.47 2.77
CA ASP A 18 9.76 -8.57 2.86
C ASP A 18 9.24 -9.74 2.00
N THR A 19 8.08 -10.27 2.38
CA THR A 19 7.31 -11.21 1.55
C THR A 19 6.22 -10.46 0.80
N TYR A 20 6.08 -10.75 -0.49
CA TYR A 20 5.10 -10.15 -1.38
C TYR A 20 4.24 -11.22 -2.06
N VAL A 21 3.05 -10.82 -2.49
CA VAL A 21 2.17 -11.62 -3.35
C VAL A 21 2.03 -10.89 -4.69
N SER A 22 2.48 -11.55 -5.76
CA SER A 22 2.35 -11.09 -7.13
C SER A 22 1.11 -11.70 -7.79
N ALA A 23 0.40 -10.92 -8.60
CA ALA A 23 -0.69 -11.43 -9.43
C ALA A 23 -0.20 -12.44 -10.47
N ALA A 24 1.03 -12.31 -10.99
CA ALA A 24 1.56 -13.24 -11.99
C ALA A 24 2.14 -14.51 -11.34
N THR A 25 2.91 -14.35 -10.26
CA THR A 25 3.78 -15.41 -9.74
C THR A 25 3.44 -15.86 -8.32
N GLY A 26 2.39 -15.32 -7.71
CA GLY A 26 2.03 -15.65 -6.33
C GLY A 26 3.07 -15.17 -5.32
N ILE A 27 3.28 -15.94 -4.26
CA ILE A 27 4.12 -15.54 -3.12
C ILE A 27 5.61 -15.59 -3.49
N LEU A 28 6.30 -14.47 -3.28
CA LEU A 28 7.74 -14.32 -3.48
C LEU A 28 8.36 -13.52 -2.32
N GLY A 29 9.66 -13.70 -2.09
CA GLY A 29 10.42 -12.78 -1.25
C GLY A 29 11.03 -11.69 -2.13
N ALA A 30 11.20 -10.48 -1.60
CA ALA A 30 11.99 -9.47 -2.29
C ALA A 30 12.73 -8.56 -1.31
N ASN A 31 13.92 -8.13 -1.72
CA ASN A 31 14.70 -7.12 -1.03
C ASN A 31 15.29 -6.14 -2.05
N VAL A 32 16.12 -5.22 -1.58
CA VAL A 32 16.71 -4.17 -2.44
C VAL A 32 17.52 -4.70 -3.63
N THR A 33 18.05 -5.92 -3.60
CA THR A 33 18.92 -6.46 -4.67
C THR A 33 18.44 -7.78 -5.28
N HIS A 34 17.47 -8.46 -4.67
CA HIS A 34 17.02 -9.78 -5.09
C HIS A 34 15.50 -9.93 -5.08
N ILE A 35 15.02 -10.74 -6.02
CA ILE A 35 13.72 -11.41 -5.95
C ILE A 35 14.00 -12.86 -5.58
N LEU A 36 13.34 -13.36 -4.53
CA LEU A 36 13.58 -14.66 -3.92
C LEU A 36 12.40 -15.60 -4.17
N ASN A 37 12.70 -16.89 -4.33
CA ASN A 37 11.70 -17.95 -4.51
C ASN A 37 10.75 -17.72 -5.70
N TYR A 38 11.22 -17.06 -6.75
CA TYR A 38 10.45 -16.84 -7.98
C TYR A 38 10.10 -18.20 -8.61
N PRO A 39 8.81 -18.52 -8.82
CA PRO A 39 8.40 -19.79 -9.39
C PRO A 39 8.72 -19.88 -10.88
N LEU A 40 9.10 -21.07 -11.32
CA LEU A 40 9.58 -21.32 -12.66
C LEU A 40 8.99 -22.63 -13.19
N THR A 41 8.74 -22.65 -14.49
CA THR A 41 8.30 -23.82 -15.25
C THR A 41 9.46 -24.58 -15.90
N ILE A 42 10.71 -24.21 -15.56
CA ILE A 42 11.92 -24.85 -16.07
C ILE A 42 12.07 -26.25 -15.45
N PRO A 43 12.31 -27.30 -16.25
CA PRO A 43 12.49 -28.66 -15.74
C PRO A 43 13.56 -28.77 -14.65
N ASN A 44 13.22 -29.44 -13.55
CA ASN A 44 14.08 -29.64 -12.38
C ASN A 44 14.49 -28.33 -11.65
N THR A 45 13.88 -27.20 -11.98
CA THR A 45 14.13 -25.92 -11.30
C THR A 45 12.81 -25.18 -11.10
N PRO A 46 11.97 -25.65 -10.15
CA PRO A 46 10.62 -25.11 -9.96
C PRO A 46 10.59 -23.73 -9.31
N LYS A 47 11.69 -23.31 -8.67
CA LYS A 47 11.87 -21.99 -8.07
C LYS A 47 13.32 -21.56 -8.17
N SER A 48 13.56 -20.26 -8.23
CA SER A 48 14.91 -19.69 -8.12
C SER A 48 14.90 -18.25 -7.63
N ASP A 49 16.08 -17.77 -7.31
CA ASP A 49 16.32 -16.39 -6.92
C ASP A 49 16.91 -15.62 -8.11
N PHE A 50 16.59 -14.34 -8.18
CA PHE A 50 17.07 -13.42 -9.21
C PHE A 50 17.80 -12.26 -8.55
N GLU A 51 19.04 -12.02 -8.97
CA GLU A 51 19.86 -10.88 -8.57
C GLU A 51 19.70 -9.71 -9.56
N CYS A 52 19.65 -8.49 -9.04
CA CYS A 52 19.57 -7.27 -9.82
C CYS A 52 20.94 -6.94 -10.44
N LEU A 53 21.05 -7.00 -11.77
CA LEU A 53 22.31 -6.73 -12.48
C LEU A 53 22.48 -5.28 -12.93
N GLU A 54 21.45 -4.73 -13.57
CA GLU A 54 21.48 -3.36 -14.09
C GLU A 54 20.11 -2.69 -13.93
N LYS A 55 20.14 -1.40 -13.60
CA LYS A 55 18.97 -0.53 -13.55
C LYS A 55 19.14 0.61 -14.56
N ARG A 56 18.07 0.93 -15.29
CA ARG A 56 17.93 2.15 -16.11
C ARG A 56 16.57 2.76 -15.84
N GLU A 57 16.54 3.94 -15.24
CA GLU A 57 15.29 4.56 -14.76
C GLU A 57 14.53 3.56 -13.88
N ASP A 58 13.27 3.25 -14.17
CA ASP A 58 12.48 2.28 -13.39
C ASP A 58 12.54 0.85 -13.95
N ARG A 59 13.41 0.59 -14.94
CA ARG A 59 13.62 -0.73 -15.55
C ARG A 59 14.83 -1.43 -14.94
N TYR A 60 14.66 -2.72 -14.67
CA TYR A 60 15.60 -3.57 -13.95
C TYR A 60 15.85 -4.85 -14.75
N VAL A 61 17.11 -5.15 -15.03
CA VAL A 61 17.55 -6.44 -15.54
C VAL A 61 17.97 -7.30 -14.37
N LEU A 62 17.27 -8.42 -14.19
CA LEU A 62 17.54 -9.40 -13.17
C LEU A 62 18.11 -10.67 -13.80
N LYS A 63 19.06 -11.31 -13.13
CA LYS A 63 19.67 -12.58 -13.54
C LYS A 63 19.37 -13.66 -12.52
N MET A 64 19.01 -14.83 -13.00
CA MET A 64 18.87 -16.02 -12.16
C MET A 64 20.21 -16.38 -11.50
N VAL A 65 20.19 -16.58 -10.18
CA VAL A 65 21.40 -16.84 -9.37
C VAL A 65 22.02 -18.19 -9.73
N ILE A 66 21.19 -19.19 -10.00
CA ILE A 66 21.65 -20.50 -10.47
C ILE A 66 21.62 -20.57 -11.99
N GLU A 67 22.53 -21.35 -12.56
CA GLU A 67 22.64 -21.57 -14.00
C GLU A 67 22.26 -23.03 -14.29
N PRO A 68 20.97 -23.34 -14.52
CA PRO A 68 20.53 -24.72 -14.67
C PRO A 68 21.11 -25.37 -15.93
N ASN A 69 21.36 -26.68 -15.83
CA ASN A 69 21.76 -27.49 -16.97
C ASN A 69 20.53 -27.97 -17.72
N ILE A 70 20.34 -27.43 -18.93
CA ILE A 70 19.24 -27.75 -19.81
C ILE A 70 19.79 -28.56 -20.98
N PHE A 71 19.40 -29.83 -21.07
CA PHE A 71 19.83 -30.78 -22.11
C PHE A 71 21.36 -30.83 -22.31
N GLY A 72 22.13 -30.79 -21.23
CA GLY A 72 23.60 -30.84 -21.27
C GLY A 72 24.27 -29.47 -21.40
N THR A 73 23.51 -28.38 -21.47
CA THR A 73 24.04 -27.02 -21.63
C THR A 73 23.69 -26.14 -20.42
N ILE A 74 24.71 -25.55 -19.79
CA ILE A 74 24.54 -24.58 -18.71
C ILE A 74 23.94 -23.31 -19.32
N THR A 75 22.75 -22.92 -18.85
CA THR A 75 21.99 -21.79 -19.38
C THR A 75 21.82 -20.73 -18.32
N LYS A 76 22.04 -19.47 -18.68
CA LYS A 76 21.80 -18.29 -17.83
C LYS A 76 20.44 -17.71 -18.18
N PHE A 77 19.62 -17.46 -17.17
CA PHE A 77 18.32 -16.82 -17.37
C PHE A 77 18.32 -15.38 -16.89
N TYR A 78 17.66 -14.52 -17.66
CA TYR A 78 17.49 -13.11 -17.38
C TYR A 78 16.02 -12.71 -17.54
N MET A 79 15.59 -11.72 -16.76
CA MET A 79 14.31 -11.03 -16.97
C MET A 79 14.48 -9.53 -16.84
N CYS A 80 13.60 -8.80 -17.53
CA CYS A 80 13.46 -7.38 -17.42
C CYS A 80 12.11 -7.05 -16.78
N ILE A 81 12.12 -6.23 -15.73
CA ILE A 81 10.91 -5.69 -15.11
C ILE A 81 10.98 -4.17 -15.06
N GLU A 82 9.85 -3.50 -15.19
CA GLU A 82 9.71 -2.08 -14.84
C GLU A 82 8.83 -1.97 -13.60
N LEU A 83 9.36 -1.43 -12.52
CA LEU A 83 8.77 -1.56 -11.19
C LEU A 83 8.44 -0.19 -10.59
N PHE A 84 7.19 0.00 -10.20
CA PHE A 84 6.68 1.22 -9.63
C PHE A 84 6.14 0.99 -8.22
N LYS A 85 6.41 1.95 -7.34
CA LYS A 85 5.82 2.01 -6.00
C LYS A 85 4.56 2.87 -6.04
N ALA A 86 3.40 2.28 -5.80
CA ALA A 86 2.13 3.00 -5.71
C ALA A 86 1.91 3.54 -4.29
N ASP A 87 2.22 2.73 -3.27
CA ASP A 87 2.23 3.12 -1.86
C ASP A 87 3.28 2.28 -1.09
N ASN A 88 3.38 2.41 0.24
CA ASN A 88 4.34 1.69 1.07
C ASN A 88 4.22 0.16 1.05
N VAL A 89 3.03 -0.35 0.78
CA VAL A 89 2.73 -1.79 0.73
C VAL A 89 2.34 -2.29 -0.66
N THR A 90 2.14 -1.37 -1.61
CA THR A 90 1.51 -1.62 -2.91
C THR A 90 2.46 -1.20 -4.02
N PHE A 91 2.76 -2.14 -4.90
CA PHE A 91 3.61 -1.98 -6.06
C PHE A 91 2.88 -2.51 -7.29
N TYR A 92 3.31 -2.07 -8.45
CA TYR A 92 2.93 -2.69 -9.71
C TYR A 92 4.15 -2.72 -10.62
N TYR A 93 4.18 -3.69 -11.53
CA TYR A 93 5.30 -3.82 -12.45
C TYR A 93 4.85 -4.30 -13.82
N TYR A 94 5.71 -4.07 -14.82
CA TYR A 94 5.56 -4.60 -16.16
C TYR A 94 6.65 -5.61 -16.45
N LEU A 95 6.30 -6.66 -17.19
CA LEU A 95 7.26 -7.63 -17.72
C LEU A 95 7.78 -7.10 -19.06
N GLY A 96 9.08 -6.83 -19.09
CA GLY A 96 9.79 -6.21 -20.21
C GLY A 96 10.56 -7.18 -21.10
N THR A 97 10.73 -8.42 -20.65
CA THR A 97 11.23 -9.51 -21.51
C THR A 97 10.05 -10.09 -22.27
N GLU A 98 10.24 -10.48 -23.53
CA GLU A 98 9.20 -11.20 -24.28
C GLU A 98 8.96 -12.60 -23.70
N PHE A 99 7.75 -13.13 -23.92
CA PHE A 99 7.40 -14.46 -23.45
C PHE A 99 8.19 -15.54 -24.20
N GLY A 100 9.03 -16.28 -23.47
CA GLY A 100 9.83 -17.37 -24.00
C GLY A 100 9.05 -18.67 -24.02
N VAL A 101 8.73 -19.18 -25.21
CA VAL A 101 7.99 -20.46 -25.38
C VAL A 101 8.66 -21.66 -24.72
N PHE A 102 10.00 -21.64 -24.63
CA PHE A 102 10.76 -22.71 -24.02
C PHE A 102 10.62 -22.71 -22.50
N ALA A 103 10.80 -21.55 -21.87
CA ALA A 103 10.65 -21.40 -20.43
C ALA A 103 9.17 -21.39 -20.01
N GLN A 104 8.25 -21.12 -20.94
CA GLN A 104 6.84 -20.78 -20.67
C GLN A 104 6.69 -19.61 -19.69
N ASP A 105 7.61 -18.64 -19.78
CA ASP A 105 7.70 -17.50 -18.90
C ASP A 105 8.41 -16.33 -19.59
N TYR A 106 8.37 -15.14 -19.00
CA TYR A 106 9.01 -13.92 -19.48
C TYR A 106 10.50 -13.90 -19.14
N LEU A 107 11.23 -14.90 -19.65
CA LEU A 107 12.63 -15.15 -19.39
C LEU A 107 13.42 -15.30 -20.70
N LEU A 108 14.59 -14.66 -20.74
CA LEU A 108 15.59 -14.88 -21.78
C LEU A 108 16.62 -15.90 -21.28
N GLY A 109 16.73 -17.03 -21.96
CA GLY A 109 17.80 -18.01 -21.73
C GLY A 109 18.98 -17.81 -22.69
N ASP A 110 20.18 -17.67 -22.16
CA ASP A 110 21.43 -17.67 -22.92
C ASP A 110 22.31 -18.87 -22.56
N SER A 111 22.62 -19.67 -23.56
CA SER A 111 23.47 -20.86 -23.47
C SER A 111 24.76 -20.74 -24.31
N THR A 112 24.92 -19.62 -25.03
CA THR A 112 25.98 -19.43 -26.02
C THR A 112 27.23 -18.76 -25.44
N GLY A 113 27.12 -18.20 -24.24
CA GLY A 113 28.18 -17.37 -23.64
C GLY A 113 28.35 -16.03 -24.36
N ALA A 114 27.37 -15.64 -25.17
CA ALA A 114 27.36 -14.34 -25.82
C ALA A 114 27.30 -13.21 -24.79
N THR A 115 27.76 -12.03 -25.20
CA THR A 115 27.54 -10.83 -24.40
C THR A 115 26.09 -10.40 -24.60
N ILE A 116 25.23 -10.74 -23.64
CA ILE A 116 23.86 -10.21 -23.55
C ILE A 116 23.93 -8.74 -23.16
N THR A 117 23.08 -7.88 -23.73
CA THR A 117 22.95 -6.46 -23.40
C THR A 117 21.62 -6.17 -22.71
N PHE A 118 21.44 -4.96 -22.20
CA PHE A 118 20.18 -4.55 -21.57
C PHE A 118 18.99 -4.68 -22.53
N GLU A 119 19.15 -4.25 -23.79
CA GLU A 119 18.08 -4.30 -24.79
C GLU A 119 17.80 -5.74 -25.27
N ASP A 120 18.79 -6.65 -25.16
CA ASP A 120 18.54 -8.07 -25.44
C ASP A 120 17.60 -8.69 -24.41
N VAL A 121 17.73 -8.31 -23.12
CA VAL A 121 16.86 -8.80 -22.04
C VAL A 121 15.52 -8.07 -22.02
N CYS A 122 15.54 -6.74 -22.12
CA CYS A 122 14.35 -5.89 -22.21
C CYS A 122 13.83 -5.84 -23.66
N SER A 123 13.50 -7.00 -24.21
CA SER A 123 13.18 -7.17 -25.63
C SER A 123 11.78 -6.68 -26.03
N ARG A 124 10.85 -6.54 -25.07
CA ARG A 124 9.50 -6.04 -25.35
C ARG A 124 9.55 -4.55 -25.69
N ALA A 125 8.76 -4.13 -26.68
CA ALA A 125 8.72 -2.74 -27.14
C ALA A 125 8.36 -1.77 -26.01
N TYR A 126 9.15 -0.70 -25.87
CA TYR A 126 8.95 0.36 -24.88
C TYR A 126 8.34 1.62 -25.53
N PRO A 127 7.39 2.32 -24.88
CA PRO A 127 6.79 2.03 -23.56
C PRO A 127 5.85 0.82 -23.60
N TYR A 128 5.79 0.07 -22.49
CA TYR A 128 4.91 -1.09 -22.38
C TYR A 128 3.42 -0.69 -22.40
N GLU A 129 2.60 -1.61 -22.88
CA GLU A 129 1.14 -1.48 -22.86
C GLU A 129 0.63 -1.32 -21.43
N LYS A 130 0.10 -0.12 -21.12
CA LYS A 130 -0.28 0.30 -19.76
C LYS A 130 -1.27 -0.64 -19.07
N GLN A 131 -2.09 -1.36 -19.82
CA GLN A 131 -3.07 -2.29 -19.27
C GLN A 131 -2.45 -3.59 -18.72
N THR A 132 -1.22 -3.94 -19.09
CA THR A 132 -0.60 -5.22 -18.68
C THR A 132 0.19 -5.11 -17.37
N PHE A 133 -0.21 -4.20 -16.48
CA PHE A 133 0.47 -4.08 -15.19
C PHE A 133 0.17 -5.31 -14.33
N VAL A 134 1.20 -5.81 -13.65
CA VAL A 134 1.09 -6.89 -12.68
C VAL A 134 1.12 -6.29 -11.29
N MET A 135 0.13 -6.65 -10.48
CA MET A 135 0.02 -6.20 -9.09
C MET A 135 1.01 -6.94 -8.19
N LEU A 136 1.59 -6.23 -7.23
CA LEU A 136 2.51 -6.78 -6.24
C LEU A 136 2.26 -6.11 -4.88
N VAL A 137 1.90 -6.89 -3.87
CA VAL A 137 1.55 -6.37 -2.54
C VAL A 137 2.35 -7.05 -1.45
N LYS A 138 2.69 -6.35 -0.36
CA LYS A 138 3.23 -7.00 0.84
C LYS A 138 2.20 -8.00 1.40
N ALA A 139 2.66 -9.20 1.76
CA ALA A 139 1.76 -10.32 2.08
C ALA A 139 0.85 -10.06 3.30
N ASP A 140 1.30 -9.28 4.27
CA ASP A 140 0.58 -8.93 5.48
C ASP A 140 -0.28 -7.66 5.34
N ALA A 141 -0.24 -6.98 4.19
CA ALA A 141 -0.90 -5.70 4.01
C ALA A 141 -2.43 -5.79 4.13
N TYR A 142 -3.02 -6.87 3.60
CA TYR A 142 -4.46 -7.08 3.66
C TYR A 142 -4.94 -7.38 5.09
N ASP A 143 -4.33 -8.36 5.76
CA ASP A 143 -4.72 -8.77 7.11
C ASP A 143 -4.59 -7.63 8.14
N ASN A 144 -3.67 -6.69 7.88
CA ASN A 144 -3.47 -5.49 8.67
C ASN A 144 -4.32 -4.28 8.24
N GLY A 145 -5.21 -4.43 7.26
CA GLY A 145 -6.09 -3.35 6.79
C GLY A 145 -5.38 -2.18 6.10
N LEU A 146 -4.20 -2.43 5.52
CA LEU A 146 -3.36 -1.39 4.90
C LEU A 146 -3.76 -1.07 3.46
N LEU A 147 -4.62 -1.89 2.84
CA LEU A 147 -5.16 -1.65 1.50
C LEU A 147 -6.31 -0.64 1.55
N THR A 148 -5.99 0.62 1.27
CA THR A 148 -6.91 1.76 1.39
C THR A 148 -7.19 2.49 0.08
N THR A 149 -6.82 1.90 -1.06
CA THR A 149 -7.02 2.53 -2.37
C THR A 149 -8.51 2.70 -2.66
N ARG A 150 -8.92 3.94 -2.90
CA ARG A 150 -10.28 4.29 -3.32
C ARG A 150 -10.55 3.74 -4.72
N CYS A 151 -11.71 3.13 -4.91
CA CYS A 151 -12.16 2.65 -6.21
C CYS A 151 -12.41 3.82 -7.18
N PRO A 152 -12.29 3.60 -8.50
CA PRO A 152 -12.55 4.63 -9.50
C PRO A 152 -13.96 5.22 -9.40
N ASP A 153 -14.09 6.53 -9.61
CA ASP A 153 -15.36 7.27 -9.50
C ASP A 153 -16.49 6.67 -10.37
N ASP A 154 -16.14 6.13 -11.53
CA ASP A 154 -17.09 5.50 -12.45
C ASP A 154 -17.80 4.28 -11.85
N LEU A 155 -17.19 3.62 -10.86
CA LEU A 155 -17.74 2.46 -10.15
C LEU A 155 -18.41 2.82 -8.82
N LEU A 156 -18.24 4.04 -8.29
CA LEU A 156 -18.76 4.47 -6.98
C LEU A 156 -20.29 4.69 -7.00
N ALA A 157 -21.01 3.58 -7.11
CA ALA A 157 -22.46 3.49 -7.14
C ALA A 157 -22.93 2.13 -6.60
N ILE A 158 -24.24 2.06 -6.31
CA ILE A 158 -24.95 0.80 -6.05
C ILE A 158 -25.78 0.46 -7.30
N PHE A 159 -25.48 -0.67 -7.92
CA PHE A 159 -26.18 -1.19 -9.10
C PHE A 159 -27.10 -2.33 -8.66
N GLN A 160 -28.41 -2.16 -8.84
CA GLN A 160 -29.42 -3.15 -8.48
C GLN A 160 -29.56 -4.26 -9.52
N SER A 161 -29.07 -4.01 -10.74
CA SER A 161 -29.15 -4.96 -11.85
C SER A 161 -27.77 -5.21 -12.44
N VAL A 162 -27.22 -6.40 -12.17
CA VAL A 162 -25.95 -6.87 -12.72
C VAL A 162 -26.16 -8.20 -13.42
N ASN A 163 -25.75 -8.25 -14.69
CA ASN A 163 -25.72 -9.48 -15.48
C ASN A 163 -24.28 -9.90 -15.72
N ILE A 164 -23.97 -11.13 -15.31
CA ILE A 164 -22.67 -11.75 -15.49
C ILE A 164 -22.83 -12.79 -16.60
N THR A 165 -22.03 -12.67 -17.65
CA THR A 165 -22.05 -13.60 -18.78
C THR A 165 -20.67 -14.26 -18.93
N LEU A 166 -20.68 -15.59 -18.91
CA LEU A 166 -19.51 -16.43 -19.08
C LEU A 166 -19.54 -17.08 -20.46
N SER A 167 -18.37 -17.18 -21.09
CA SER A 167 -18.19 -17.90 -22.34
C SER A 167 -17.04 -18.90 -22.18
N ASP A 168 -17.37 -20.19 -22.17
CA ASP A 168 -16.37 -21.28 -22.12
C ASP A 168 -15.91 -21.73 -23.53
N GLY A 169 -16.12 -20.89 -24.54
CA GLY A 169 -15.89 -21.19 -25.95
C GLY A 169 -16.93 -22.10 -26.61
N THR A 170 -17.78 -22.81 -25.85
CA THR A 170 -18.80 -23.73 -26.39
C THR A 170 -20.23 -23.37 -25.99
N LYS A 171 -20.40 -22.69 -24.86
CA LYS A 171 -21.67 -22.22 -24.31
C LYS A 171 -21.50 -20.85 -23.69
N THR A 172 -22.55 -20.05 -23.84
CA THR A 172 -22.68 -18.75 -23.17
C THR A 172 -23.73 -18.89 -22.08
N THR A 173 -23.32 -18.73 -20.83
CA THR A 173 -24.23 -18.77 -19.68
C THR A 173 -24.39 -17.36 -19.13
N SER A 174 -25.62 -16.86 -19.08
CA SER A 174 -25.95 -15.56 -18.50
C SER A 174 -26.58 -15.76 -17.12
N CYS A 175 -26.09 -15.00 -16.16
CA CYS A 175 -26.50 -14.99 -14.76
C CYS A 175 -27.04 -13.58 -14.44
N PRO A 176 -28.35 -13.35 -14.57
CA PRO A 176 -28.98 -12.08 -14.22
C PRO A 176 -29.39 -12.03 -12.74
N GLY A 177 -29.70 -10.81 -12.27
CA GLY A 177 -30.25 -10.59 -10.94
C GLY A 177 -29.20 -10.53 -9.82
N ASN A 178 -27.93 -10.29 -10.17
CA ASN A 178 -26.91 -9.95 -9.20
C ASN A 178 -26.96 -8.45 -8.90
N THR A 179 -26.30 -8.03 -7.83
CA THR A 179 -26.10 -6.62 -7.49
C THR A 179 -24.61 -6.30 -7.37
N LEU A 180 -24.27 -5.01 -7.44
CA LEU A 180 -22.91 -4.52 -7.22
C LEU A 180 -22.96 -3.30 -6.31
N ASP A 181 -22.26 -3.34 -5.19
CA ASP A 181 -22.15 -2.27 -4.21
C ASP A 181 -20.68 -1.87 -4.08
N VAL A 182 -20.39 -0.60 -4.37
CA VAL A 182 -19.07 0.03 -4.16
C VAL A 182 -19.18 1.23 -3.20
N CYS A 183 -20.37 1.45 -2.65
CA CYS A 183 -20.69 2.59 -1.80
C CYS A 183 -20.63 2.27 -0.32
N ALA A 184 -20.97 1.04 0.09
CA ALA A 184 -20.83 0.61 1.48
C ALA A 184 -19.41 0.84 2.00
N ASN A 185 -18.41 0.56 1.16
CA ASN A 185 -17.03 0.94 1.41
C ASN A 185 -16.36 1.29 0.08
N ARG A 186 -15.95 2.55 -0.07
CA ARG A 186 -15.40 3.12 -1.31
C ARG A 186 -14.03 2.57 -1.71
N THR A 187 -13.45 1.66 -0.92
CA THR A 187 -12.23 0.93 -1.25
C THR A 187 -12.51 -0.52 -1.66
N THR A 188 -13.77 -0.94 -1.68
CA THR A 188 -14.17 -2.32 -1.98
C THR A 188 -15.26 -2.39 -3.03
N VAL A 189 -15.17 -3.40 -3.90
CA VAL A 189 -16.20 -3.78 -4.85
C VAL A 189 -16.85 -5.05 -4.31
N SER A 190 -18.15 -5.01 -4.03
CA SER A 190 -18.91 -6.12 -3.46
C SER A 190 -20.03 -6.56 -4.37
N PHE A 191 -19.99 -7.80 -4.85
CA PHE A 191 -21.07 -8.42 -5.62
C PHE A 191 -22.05 -9.14 -4.71
N GLY A 192 -23.34 -8.88 -4.90
CA GLY A 192 -24.41 -9.73 -4.37
C GLY A 192 -24.81 -10.75 -5.42
N TYR A 193 -24.29 -11.98 -5.30
CA TYR A 193 -24.59 -13.04 -6.26
C TYR A 193 -25.99 -13.63 -6.05
N ASN A 194 -26.69 -13.89 -7.15
CA ASN A 194 -27.96 -14.57 -7.15
C ASN A 194 -27.76 -16.09 -6.98
N ASP A 195 -28.31 -16.68 -5.92
CA ASP A 195 -28.20 -18.11 -5.60
C ASP A 195 -28.72 -19.03 -6.72
N SER A 196 -29.62 -18.55 -7.58
CA SER A 196 -30.11 -19.32 -8.73
C SER A 196 -29.05 -19.51 -9.82
N CYS A 197 -27.96 -18.74 -9.81
CA CYS A 197 -26.76 -18.96 -10.62
C CYS A 197 -25.91 -20.10 -10.03
N SER A 198 -26.50 -21.28 -9.95
CA SER A 198 -25.99 -22.46 -9.24
C SER A 198 -25.16 -23.38 -10.14
N SER A 199 -24.01 -22.90 -10.63
CA SER A 199 -22.83 -23.65 -11.16
C SER A 199 -21.99 -22.72 -12.05
N PRO A 200 -20.71 -23.02 -12.33
CA PRO A 200 -19.49 -22.44 -11.77
C PRO A 200 -19.30 -20.93 -12.03
N ALA A 201 -20.36 -20.15 -12.26
CA ALA A 201 -20.38 -18.70 -12.44
C ALA A 201 -19.76 -17.87 -11.27
N LYS A 202 -19.22 -18.55 -10.26
CA LYS A 202 -18.43 -18.00 -9.13
C LYS A 202 -16.95 -17.83 -9.51
N GLN A 203 -16.65 -17.37 -10.72
CA GLN A 203 -15.47 -17.84 -11.47
C GLN A 203 -14.17 -17.02 -11.27
N THR A 204 -14.13 -16.22 -10.21
CA THR A 204 -12.94 -15.47 -9.76
C THR A 204 -12.96 -15.24 -8.25
N SER A 205 -14.17 -15.11 -7.66
CA SER A 205 -14.43 -15.03 -6.22
C SER A 205 -15.70 -15.79 -5.83
N HIS A 206 -15.70 -16.38 -4.63
CA HIS A 206 -16.84 -17.08 -4.05
C HIS A 206 -17.89 -16.13 -3.46
N ASN A 207 -17.48 -15.10 -2.71
CA ASN A 207 -18.40 -14.15 -2.08
C ASN A 207 -18.49 -12.81 -2.81
N GLY A 208 -17.64 -12.59 -3.83
CA GLY A 208 -17.66 -11.38 -4.64
C GLY A 208 -17.13 -10.15 -3.92
N SER A 209 -16.29 -10.30 -2.89
CA SER A 209 -15.71 -9.18 -2.15
C SER A 209 -14.28 -8.92 -2.58
N TYR A 210 -14.04 -7.71 -3.10
CA TYR A 210 -12.74 -7.30 -3.60
C TYR A 210 -12.31 -5.97 -3.00
N SER A 211 -11.03 -5.83 -2.63
CA SER A 211 -10.42 -4.52 -2.40
C SER A 211 -9.90 -3.95 -3.72
N CYS A 212 -10.18 -2.67 -3.97
CA CYS A 212 -9.52 -1.90 -5.02
C CYS A 212 -8.03 -1.74 -4.69
N PHE A 213 -7.17 -2.02 -5.66
CA PHE A 213 -5.72 -2.04 -5.45
C PHE A 213 -5.02 -0.88 -6.14
N PHE A 214 -5.15 -0.81 -7.47
CA PHE A 214 -4.54 0.21 -8.32
C PHE A 214 -5.36 0.30 -9.62
N PHE A 215 -5.47 1.48 -10.21
CA PHE A 215 -6.12 1.62 -11.51
C PHE A 215 -5.39 2.60 -12.42
N ILE A 216 -5.52 2.36 -13.72
CA ILE A 216 -4.97 3.24 -14.75
C ILE A 216 -6.00 3.45 -15.88
N PRO A 217 -6.31 4.71 -16.23
CA PRO A 217 -7.12 5.01 -17.40
C PRO A 217 -6.26 4.89 -18.67
N VAL A 218 -6.78 4.19 -19.67
CA VAL A 218 -6.15 4.00 -20.98
C VAL A 218 -7.22 4.18 -22.06
N ASN A 219 -7.09 5.25 -22.85
CA ASN A 219 -8.09 5.66 -23.84
C ASN A 219 -9.46 5.88 -23.18
N SER A 220 -10.48 5.11 -23.58
CA SER A 220 -11.85 5.16 -23.06
C SER A 220 -12.14 4.07 -22.02
N PHE A 221 -11.12 3.34 -21.56
CA PHE A 221 -11.25 2.26 -20.60
C PHE A 221 -10.46 2.58 -19.33
N THR A 222 -10.92 2.06 -18.22
CA THR A 222 -10.17 2.04 -16.96
C THR A 222 -9.85 0.59 -16.62
N TYR A 223 -8.58 0.33 -16.34
CA TYR A 223 -8.07 -0.97 -15.91
C TYR A 223 -7.82 -0.89 -14.41
N LEU A 224 -8.52 -1.70 -13.64
CA LEU A 224 -8.50 -1.74 -12.18
C LEU A 224 -8.02 -3.11 -11.71
N GLY A 225 -6.95 -3.11 -10.94
CA GLY A 225 -6.51 -4.26 -10.18
C GLY A 225 -7.34 -4.44 -8.92
N LEU A 226 -7.76 -5.67 -8.65
CA LEU A 226 -8.55 -6.07 -7.51
C LEU A 226 -7.86 -7.17 -6.70
N TRP A 227 -8.00 -7.08 -5.38
CA TRP A 227 -7.60 -8.12 -4.43
C TRP A 227 -8.84 -8.83 -3.89
N ASN A 228 -8.95 -10.13 -4.16
CA ASN A 228 -10.03 -10.95 -3.65
C ASN A 228 -9.86 -11.18 -2.14
N GLN A 229 -10.89 -10.85 -1.37
CA GLN A 229 -10.92 -10.93 0.09
C GLN A 229 -11.34 -12.29 0.62
N ASP A 230 -11.71 -13.22 -0.27
CA ASP A 230 -12.17 -14.54 0.15
C ASP A 230 -11.06 -15.36 0.80
N ASN A 231 -11.47 -16.16 1.79
CA ASN A 231 -10.59 -17.14 2.42
C ASN A 231 -10.39 -18.40 1.54
N THR A 232 -11.21 -18.57 0.52
CA THR A 232 -11.25 -19.76 -0.35
C THR A 232 -10.69 -19.45 -1.74
N VAL A 233 -9.40 -19.12 -1.81
CA VAL A 233 -8.66 -18.96 -3.07
C VAL A 233 -7.91 -20.26 -3.39
N ASP A 234 -8.11 -20.80 -4.59
CA ASP A 234 -7.49 -22.05 -5.06
C ASP A 234 -6.62 -21.92 -6.33
N ASP A 235 -6.54 -20.70 -6.89
CA ASP A 235 -5.86 -20.36 -8.15
C ASP A 235 -6.30 -21.21 -9.36
N THR A 236 -7.45 -21.87 -9.26
CA THR A 236 -8.04 -22.73 -10.30
C THR A 236 -9.42 -22.23 -10.72
N ASN A 237 -10.25 -21.86 -9.75
CA ASN A 237 -11.60 -21.33 -9.94
C ASN A 237 -11.75 -19.95 -9.27
N THR A 238 -11.00 -19.71 -8.20
CA THR A 238 -10.95 -18.44 -7.49
C THR A 238 -9.52 -17.95 -7.38
N TYR A 239 -9.32 -16.66 -7.57
CA TYR A 239 -7.99 -16.07 -7.69
C TYR A 239 -7.80 -14.99 -6.64
N ARG A 240 -6.58 -14.89 -6.11
CA ARG A 240 -6.25 -13.82 -5.14
C ARG A 240 -6.31 -12.44 -5.79
N PHE A 241 -5.98 -12.36 -7.07
CA PHE A 241 -6.02 -11.15 -7.86
C PHE A 241 -6.96 -11.30 -9.04
N SER A 242 -7.61 -10.19 -9.40
CA SER A 242 -8.40 -10.07 -10.61
C SER A 242 -8.12 -8.72 -11.27
N CYS A 243 -8.30 -8.64 -12.58
CA CYS A 243 -8.26 -7.39 -13.31
C CYS A 243 -9.63 -7.06 -13.89
N PHE A 244 -10.09 -5.84 -13.63
CA PHE A 244 -11.30 -5.26 -14.20
C PHE A 244 -10.93 -4.30 -15.31
N ALA A 245 -11.36 -4.56 -16.54
CA ALA A 245 -11.38 -3.55 -17.58
C ALA A 245 -12.81 -3.05 -17.73
N PHE A 246 -13.05 -1.75 -17.61
CA PHE A 246 -14.40 -1.23 -17.68
C PHE A 246 -14.50 0.13 -18.37
N LYS A 247 -15.71 0.44 -18.83
CA LYS A 247 -16.12 1.75 -19.32
C LYS A 247 -17.52 2.07 -18.82
N LYS A 248 -17.79 3.35 -18.57
CA LYS A 248 -19.11 3.84 -18.23
C LYS A 248 -19.72 4.57 -19.42
N GLU A 249 -20.93 4.18 -19.80
CA GLU A 249 -21.72 4.84 -20.84
C GLU A 249 -23.09 5.20 -20.27
N GLY A 250 -23.28 6.47 -19.94
CA GLY A 250 -24.47 6.93 -19.22
C GLY A 250 -24.59 6.30 -17.83
N GLY A 251 -25.71 5.61 -17.58
CA GLY A 251 -25.99 4.91 -16.32
C GLY A 251 -25.55 3.45 -16.30
N THR A 252 -24.88 2.97 -17.36
CA THR A 252 -24.47 1.57 -17.49
C THR A 252 -22.95 1.46 -17.47
N VAL A 253 -22.44 0.51 -16.69
CA VAL A 253 -21.03 0.12 -16.70
C VAL A 253 -20.90 -1.19 -17.44
N TYR A 254 -20.09 -1.18 -18.50
CA TYR A 254 -19.65 -2.38 -19.18
C TYR A 254 -18.27 -2.73 -18.63
N SER A 255 -18.13 -3.94 -18.12
CA SER A 255 -16.87 -4.39 -17.57
C SER A 255 -16.57 -5.84 -17.94
N THR A 256 -15.30 -6.18 -17.83
CA THR A 256 -14.84 -7.56 -17.86
C THR A 256 -13.96 -7.80 -16.67
N GLU A 257 -14.02 -9.01 -16.13
CA GLU A 257 -13.08 -9.50 -15.14
C GLU A 257 -12.23 -10.61 -15.74
N THR A 258 -10.92 -10.48 -15.57
CA THR A 258 -9.93 -11.49 -15.97
C THR A 258 -9.17 -11.94 -14.72
N PRO A 259 -8.95 -13.26 -14.53
CA PRO A 259 -8.11 -13.76 -13.47
C PRO A 259 -6.72 -13.11 -13.46
N LYS A 260 -6.19 -12.85 -12.26
CA LYS A 260 -4.84 -12.32 -12.02
C LYS A 260 -4.65 -10.89 -12.52
N PHE A 261 -4.26 -10.69 -13.77
CA PHE A 261 -3.93 -9.38 -14.34
C PHE A 261 -4.41 -9.31 -15.81
N CYS A 262 -4.60 -8.09 -16.33
CA CYS A 262 -5.07 -7.90 -17.70
C CYS A 262 -3.96 -8.17 -18.72
N ASP A 263 -4.33 -8.70 -19.88
CA ASP A 263 -3.44 -8.82 -21.03
C ASP A 263 -3.70 -7.70 -22.05
N THR A 264 -3.02 -7.75 -23.20
CA THR A 264 -3.19 -6.74 -24.25
C THR A 264 -4.54 -6.82 -24.97
N ALA A 265 -5.22 -7.97 -24.92
CA ALA A 265 -6.52 -8.21 -25.55
C ALA A 265 -7.70 -7.89 -24.63
N THR A 266 -7.47 -7.78 -23.31
CA THR A 266 -8.50 -7.42 -22.33
C THR A 266 -9.04 -6.01 -22.58
N THR A 267 -10.36 -5.90 -22.72
CA THR A 267 -11.11 -4.64 -22.85
C THR A 267 -12.45 -4.78 -22.13
N ALA A 268 -13.19 -3.68 -21.94
CA ALA A 268 -14.47 -3.70 -21.24
C ALA A 268 -15.59 -4.59 -21.86
N THR A 269 -15.35 -5.19 -23.02
CA THR A 269 -16.26 -6.15 -23.66
C THR A 269 -15.58 -7.45 -24.08
N ASN A 270 -14.26 -7.56 -23.90
CA ASN A 270 -13.50 -8.76 -24.21
C ASN A 270 -12.64 -9.14 -23.00
N PRO A 271 -13.04 -10.14 -22.21
CA PRO A 271 -12.32 -10.51 -21.00
C PRO A 271 -10.97 -11.21 -21.27
N GLY A 272 -10.70 -11.60 -22.52
CA GLY A 272 -9.62 -12.55 -22.81
C GLY A 272 -9.98 -13.97 -22.37
N PRO A 273 -8.99 -14.88 -22.32
CA PRO A 273 -9.18 -16.25 -21.86
C PRO A 273 -9.63 -16.31 -20.40
N ASP A 274 -10.52 -17.26 -20.09
CA ASP A 274 -10.96 -17.58 -18.72
C ASP A 274 -11.57 -16.43 -17.91
N GLY A 275 -11.90 -15.31 -18.55
CA GLY A 275 -12.56 -14.18 -17.91
C GLY A 275 -14.04 -14.08 -18.25
N LEU A 276 -14.71 -13.14 -17.59
CA LEU A 276 -16.15 -12.97 -17.62
C LEU A 276 -16.55 -11.55 -18.01
N THR A 277 -17.71 -11.41 -18.63
CA THR A 277 -18.30 -10.12 -18.99
C THR A 277 -19.36 -9.74 -17.97
N ILE A 278 -19.34 -8.50 -17.52
CA ILE A 278 -20.24 -7.96 -16.52
C ILE A 278 -20.88 -6.70 -17.11
N VAL A 279 -22.19 -6.61 -16.98
CA VAL A 279 -22.92 -5.38 -17.30
C VAL A 279 -23.70 -4.99 -16.06
N SER A 280 -23.47 -3.77 -15.57
CA SER A 280 -24.10 -3.23 -14.37
C SER A 280 -24.92 -1.99 -14.72
N TRP A 281 -26.17 -1.96 -14.30
CA TRP A 281 -27.10 -0.84 -14.54
C TRP A 281 -28.11 -0.73 -13.38
N ASP A 282 -29.10 0.14 -13.55
CA ASP A 282 -30.13 0.42 -12.55
C ASP A 282 -29.52 0.92 -11.23
N ILE A 283 -28.90 2.10 -11.33
CA ILE A 283 -28.19 2.74 -10.22
C ILE A 283 -29.22 3.20 -9.18
N SER A 284 -29.17 2.64 -7.97
CA SER A 284 -29.99 3.11 -6.85
C SER A 284 -29.37 4.27 -6.09
N GLU A 285 -28.03 4.33 -6.04
CA GLU A 285 -27.28 5.35 -5.31
C GLU A 285 -25.94 5.63 -6.00
N ILE A 286 -25.50 6.89 -5.99
CA ILE A 286 -24.17 7.32 -6.39
C ILE A 286 -23.49 7.91 -5.15
N CYS A 287 -22.30 7.44 -4.81
CA CYS A 287 -21.60 7.80 -3.57
C CYS A 287 -20.28 8.54 -3.81
N LEU A 288 -20.27 9.38 -4.85
CA LEU A 288 -19.17 10.30 -5.11
C LEU A 288 -19.05 11.32 -3.98
N ASP A 289 -17.81 11.65 -3.61
CA ASP A 289 -17.56 12.73 -2.67
C ASP A 289 -18.05 14.06 -3.28
N GLY A 290 -19.11 14.63 -2.69
CA GLY A 290 -19.64 15.94 -3.09
C GLY A 290 -20.93 15.96 -3.91
N ILE A 291 -21.65 14.85 -4.07
CA ILE A 291 -23.04 14.88 -4.58
C ILE A 291 -23.98 14.30 -3.53
N SER A 292 -24.21 15.05 -2.47
CA SER A 292 -25.47 14.95 -1.74
C SER A 292 -26.60 15.31 -2.69
N GLY A 293 -27.44 14.33 -3.02
CA GLY A 293 -28.65 14.57 -3.78
C GLY A 293 -29.53 15.61 -3.09
N SER A 294 -29.66 16.78 -3.72
CA SER A 294 -30.88 17.58 -3.65
C SER A 294 -31.44 17.68 -5.06
N SER A 295 -32.65 17.18 -5.24
CA SER A 295 -33.57 17.63 -6.27
C SER A 295 -33.51 19.17 -6.39
N ASP A 296 -33.40 19.65 -7.63
CA ASP A 296 -33.56 21.07 -8.01
C ASP A 296 -32.94 22.08 -7.06
N GLU A 297 -31.67 22.45 -7.25
CA GLU A 297 -31.28 23.86 -7.23
C GLU A 297 -30.07 24.07 -8.14
N THR A 298 -30.11 25.18 -8.87
CA THR A 298 -29.10 25.69 -9.79
C THR A 298 -27.69 25.63 -9.19
N ALA A 299 -26.73 25.21 -10.01
CA ALA A 299 -25.32 25.18 -9.69
C ALA A 299 -24.81 26.53 -9.17
N ASP A 300 -24.75 26.67 -7.84
CA ASP A 300 -23.91 27.66 -7.19
C ASP A 300 -22.51 27.07 -7.08
N THR A 301 -21.72 27.26 -8.14
CA THR A 301 -20.28 27.12 -8.05
C THR A 301 -19.80 28.07 -6.96
N ASP A 302 -19.24 27.53 -5.89
CA ASP A 302 -18.61 28.25 -4.80
C ASP A 302 -17.33 28.96 -5.32
N MET A 303 -17.56 30.03 -6.08
CA MET A 303 -16.60 30.93 -6.70
C MET A 303 -16.21 32.04 -5.72
N SER A 304 -16.28 31.75 -4.41
CA SER A 304 -15.99 32.69 -3.32
C SER A 304 -14.60 33.32 -3.47
N TRP A 305 -13.61 32.58 -3.96
CA TRP A 305 -12.26 33.10 -4.22
C TRP A 305 -12.18 34.05 -5.43
N ILE A 306 -13.02 33.86 -6.45
CA ILE A 306 -13.09 34.74 -7.63
C ILE A 306 -13.74 36.07 -7.27
N TYR A 307 -14.70 36.10 -6.35
CA TYR A 307 -15.24 37.37 -5.83
C TYR A 307 -14.17 38.21 -5.14
N TYR A 308 -13.29 37.61 -4.34
CA TYR A 308 -12.17 38.34 -3.73
C TYR A 308 -11.15 38.83 -4.76
N LEU A 309 -10.91 38.07 -5.83
CA LEU A 309 -9.95 38.42 -6.89
C LEU A 309 -10.48 39.56 -7.78
N VAL A 310 -11.77 39.52 -8.15
CA VAL A 310 -12.43 40.58 -8.93
C VAL A 310 -12.63 41.85 -8.09
N ALA A 311 -13.02 41.72 -6.81
CA ALA A 311 -13.12 42.86 -5.91
C ALA A 311 -11.75 43.52 -5.67
N GLY A 312 -10.69 42.72 -5.50
CA GLY A 312 -9.32 43.23 -5.35
C GLY A 312 -8.83 44.02 -6.57
N LEU A 313 -9.12 43.54 -7.78
CA LEU A 313 -8.75 44.21 -9.04
C LEU A 313 -9.54 45.51 -9.27
N ALA A 314 -10.77 45.63 -8.79
CA ALA A 314 -11.57 46.86 -8.92
C ALA A 314 -11.16 47.96 -7.90
N ILE A 315 -10.68 47.57 -6.71
CA ILE A 315 -10.31 48.53 -5.64
C ILE A 315 -8.94 49.17 -5.89
N LEU A 316 -8.00 48.46 -6.51
CA LEU A 316 -6.66 48.95 -6.84
C LEU A 316 -6.64 50.25 -7.67
N PRO A 317 -7.37 50.37 -8.79
CA PRO A 317 -7.40 51.60 -9.58
C PRO A 317 -8.09 52.76 -8.84
N LEU A 318 -9.08 52.49 -7.98
CA LEU A 318 -9.72 53.51 -7.15
C LEU A 318 -8.76 54.07 -6.10
N LEU A 319 -7.95 53.22 -5.45
CA LEU A 319 -6.91 53.66 -4.52
C LEU A 319 -5.84 54.51 -5.22
N ILE A 320 -5.39 54.09 -6.40
CA ILE A 320 -4.43 54.87 -7.21
C ILE A 320 -5.03 56.23 -7.58
N TRP A 321 -6.31 56.27 -8.00
CA TRP A 321 -7.01 57.51 -8.32
C TRP A 321 -7.15 58.44 -7.12
N PHE A 322 -7.48 57.92 -5.93
CA PHE A 322 -7.54 58.70 -4.69
C PHE A 322 -6.17 59.26 -4.30
N ILE A 323 -5.09 58.49 -4.45
CA ILE A 323 -3.72 58.97 -4.18
C ILE A 323 -3.32 60.05 -5.19
N CYS A 324 -3.65 59.88 -6.47
CA CYS A 324 -3.44 60.91 -7.50
C CYS A 324 -4.23 62.19 -7.20
N LEU A 325 -5.50 62.08 -6.80
CA LEU A 325 -6.29 63.25 -6.39
C LEU A 325 -5.73 63.91 -5.14
N PHE A 326 -5.32 63.14 -4.14
CA PHE A 326 -4.76 63.68 -2.90
C PHE A 326 -3.45 64.41 -3.17
N THR A 327 -2.57 63.85 -4.00
CA THR A 327 -1.31 64.51 -4.40
C THR A 327 -1.54 65.76 -5.26
N LEU A 328 -2.53 65.74 -6.17
CA LEU A 328 -2.93 66.93 -6.95
C LEU A 328 -3.55 68.02 -6.06
N CYS A 329 -4.41 67.64 -5.11
CA CYS A 329 -5.01 68.57 -4.15
C CYS A 329 -3.97 69.15 -3.18
N TYR A 330 -3.00 68.34 -2.73
CA TYR A 330 -1.89 68.83 -1.89
C TYR A 330 -1.00 69.82 -2.65
N LYS A 331 -0.69 69.55 -3.93
CA LYS A 331 0.07 70.48 -4.78
C LYS A 331 -0.69 71.77 -5.07
N LYS A 332 -2.01 71.71 -5.26
CA LYS A 332 -2.81 72.88 -5.68
C LYS A 332 -3.30 73.75 -4.52
N TYR A 333 -3.58 73.17 -3.35
CA TYR A 333 -4.22 73.90 -2.24
C TYR A 333 -3.32 74.16 -1.04
N GLY A 334 -2.14 73.53 -0.94
CA GLY A 334 -1.23 73.70 0.19
C GLY A 334 -1.83 73.21 1.52
N CYS A 335 -0.99 72.74 2.44
CA CYS A 335 -1.43 72.20 3.73
C CYS A 335 -2.35 73.18 4.49
N ILE A 336 -3.64 72.83 4.64
CA ILE A 336 -4.63 73.55 5.46
C ILE A 336 -4.31 73.44 6.98
N CYS A 337 -3.30 72.66 7.37
CA CYS A 337 -2.91 72.44 8.77
C CYS A 337 -2.31 73.67 9.50
N LYS A 338 -2.35 74.89 8.94
CA LYS A 338 -1.79 76.10 9.59
C LYS A 338 -2.80 77.06 10.25
N ARG A 339 -4.09 76.73 10.37
CA ARG A 339 -5.04 77.60 11.09
C ARG A 339 -6.06 76.85 11.93
N ILE A 340 -5.63 76.28 13.06
CA ILE A 340 -6.51 76.13 14.22
C ILE A 340 -5.73 76.60 15.46
N LYS A 341 -6.06 77.81 15.93
CA LYS A 341 -5.63 78.34 17.23
C LYS A 341 -6.46 77.64 18.30
N ILE A 342 -5.80 76.91 19.20
CA ILE A 342 -6.43 76.29 20.37
C ILE A 342 -6.58 77.37 21.46
N PRO A 343 -7.81 77.73 21.90
CA PRO A 343 -7.99 78.56 23.08
C PRO A 343 -7.76 77.74 24.37
N LYS A 344 -6.96 78.31 25.27
CA LYS A 344 -6.62 77.75 26.58
C LYS A 344 -7.86 77.69 27.48
N VAL A 345 -8.28 76.50 27.89
CA VAL A 345 -9.24 76.29 28.99
C VAL A 345 -8.47 75.87 30.24
N LYS A 346 -8.73 76.58 31.34
CA LYS A 346 -8.10 76.41 32.65
C LYS A 346 -8.64 75.17 33.38
N LEU A 347 -7.74 74.44 34.04
CA LEU A 347 -8.02 73.39 35.02
C LEU A 347 -8.82 73.92 36.23
N PRO A 348 -9.54 73.01 36.91
CA PRO A 348 -9.15 72.70 38.28
C PRO A 348 -9.01 71.19 38.56
N THR A 349 -7.83 70.84 39.10
CA THR A 349 -7.55 69.94 40.25
C THR A 349 -8.76 69.31 40.95
N LYS A 350 -8.76 68.03 41.37
CA LYS A 350 -7.71 67.31 42.11
C LYS A 350 -8.11 65.82 42.33
N ASN A 351 -7.08 65.03 42.66
CA ASN A 351 -7.02 63.76 43.41
C ASN A 351 -6.97 62.45 42.59
N LYS A 352 -5.77 61.88 42.35
CA LYS A 352 -4.90 61.05 43.24
C LYS A 352 -5.44 59.62 43.48
N LYS A 353 -4.81 58.66 42.79
CA LYS A 353 -4.08 57.46 43.29
C LYS A 353 -4.29 56.30 42.29
N ARG A 354 -3.40 55.33 42.06
CA ARG A 354 -1.95 55.10 42.23
C ARG A 354 -1.75 53.64 41.70
N LEU A 355 -0.53 53.33 41.22
CA LEU A 355 0.09 52.00 41.05
C LEU A 355 -0.21 51.13 39.80
N THR A 356 0.75 51.18 38.87
CA THR A 356 1.40 50.00 38.23
C THR A 356 2.47 49.43 39.20
N PRO A 357 2.89 48.14 39.11
CA PRO A 357 4.05 47.74 38.26
C PRO A 357 3.93 46.29 37.67
N LYS A 358 4.36 46.03 36.43
CA LYS A 358 5.69 45.57 35.95
C LYS A 358 6.19 44.23 36.57
N PRO A 359 6.54 43.20 35.76
CA PRO A 359 7.03 41.91 36.26
C PRO A 359 8.55 41.94 36.54
N PRO A 360 9.07 41.13 37.48
CA PRO A 360 10.49 41.00 37.73
C PRO A 360 11.12 39.76 37.06
N SER A 361 12.41 39.94 36.79
CA SER A 361 13.43 39.04 36.27
C SER A 361 13.91 37.98 37.28
N GLU A 362 14.28 36.82 36.73
CA GLU A 362 15.52 36.05 36.94
C GLU A 362 16.16 35.98 38.34
N HIS A 363 16.31 34.76 38.86
CA HIS A 363 17.37 34.39 39.82
C HIS A 363 17.84 32.94 39.59
N GLU A 364 19.14 32.83 39.35
CA GLU A 364 19.97 31.63 39.31
C GLU A 364 20.28 31.16 40.74
N ILE A 365 20.15 29.85 41.02
CA ILE A 365 20.63 29.22 42.26
C ILE A 365 21.33 27.91 41.91
N ASP A 366 22.62 27.88 42.21
CA ASP A 366 23.54 26.76 42.24
C ASP A 366 23.64 26.24 43.69
N VAL A 367 23.34 24.96 43.95
CA VAL A 367 23.80 24.25 45.16
C VAL A 367 23.95 22.75 44.91
N SER A 368 25.21 22.35 44.75
CA SER A 368 25.73 21.04 45.14
C SER A 368 25.54 20.78 46.65
N LYS A 369 24.93 19.65 47.02
CA LYS A 369 25.32 18.74 48.13
C LYS A 369 24.15 17.81 48.47
N GLY A 370 24.44 16.51 48.51
CA GLY A 370 23.50 15.47 48.88
C GLY A 370 23.23 15.47 50.39
N GLU A 371 21.96 15.27 50.74
CA GLU A 371 21.57 14.77 52.05
C GLU A 371 20.29 13.93 51.90
N ILE A 372 20.34 12.73 52.46
CA ILE A 372 19.27 11.73 52.45
C ILE A 372 18.41 11.97 53.69
N VAL A 373 17.09 12.17 53.52
CA VAL A 373 16.12 12.15 54.63
C VAL A 373 14.91 11.31 54.21
N GLY A 374 14.52 10.40 55.10
CA GLY A 374 13.54 9.33 54.90
C GLY A 374 12.06 9.75 54.80
N PRO A 375 11.13 8.77 54.80
CA PRO A 375 9.80 8.94 54.21
C PRO A 375 8.82 9.63 55.16
N ALA A 376 8.33 10.81 54.76
CA ALA A 376 7.17 11.45 55.36
C ALA A 376 5.95 11.28 54.44
N ARG A 377 4.90 10.64 54.97
CA ARG A 377 3.59 10.50 54.32
C ARG A 377 2.92 11.88 54.21
N PHE A 378 2.53 12.26 53.00
CA PHE A 378 1.66 13.41 52.75
C PHE A 378 0.28 12.93 52.30
N THR A 379 -0.72 13.21 53.12
CA THR A 379 -2.15 13.26 52.75
C THR A 379 -2.50 14.71 52.46
N GLY A 380 -2.93 15.01 51.23
CA GLY A 380 -3.44 16.32 50.84
C GLY A 380 -4.21 16.25 49.52
N PRO A 381 -5.33 16.99 49.35
CA PRO A 381 -6.32 16.74 48.31
C PRO A 381 -5.95 17.37 46.96
N ILE A 382 -6.39 16.69 45.90
CA ILE A 382 -6.16 17.03 44.49
C ILE A 382 -7.07 18.20 44.08
N ILE A 383 -6.47 19.27 43.55
CA ILE A 383 -7.14 20.33 42.76
C ILE A 383 -6.42 20.44 41.40
N THR A 384 -7.19 20.81 40.38
CA THR A 384 -7.11 20.50 38.96
C THR A 384 -6.39 21.54 38.07
N GLY A 385 -5.57 21.03 37.12
CA GLY A 385 -5.15 21.62 35.80
C GLY A 385 -4.25 22.88 35.77
N PRO A 386 -3.74 23.32 34.59
CA PRO A 386 -3.26 22.61 33.40
C PRO A 386 -1.74 22.84 33.09
N GLU A 387 -1.20 21.96 32.26
CA GLU A 387 0.03 22.01 31.43
C GLU A 387 1.21 22.94 31.78
N TYR A 388 2.35 22.33 32.14
CA TYR A 388 3.68 22.73 31.68
C TYR A 388 4.56 21.49 31.40
N ASN A 389 5.25 21.55 30.27
CA ASN A 389 6.26 20.61 29.78
C ASN A 389 7.40 20.34 30.78
N MET A 390 7.70 19.07 31.01
CA MET A 390 9.07 18.61 31.30
C MET A 390 9.43 17.50 30.32
N ALA A 391 10.31 17.85 29.38
CA ALA A 391 11.08 16.87 28.64
C ALA A 391 12.23 16.35 29.51
N ASN A 392 12.59 15.09 29.26
CA ASN A 392 13.88 14.47 29.51
C ASN A 392 14.26 14.15 30.97
N LEU A 393 13.96 12.91 31.37
CA LEU A 393 14.87 12.07 32.14
C LEU A 393 14.59 10.59 31.76
N TYR A 394 15.61 9.96 31.15
CA TYR A 394 15.83 8.51 31.01
C TYR A 394 14.65 7.62 30.56
N ARG A 395 14.60 7.30 29.25
CA ARG A 395 13.89 6.13 28.70
C ARG A 395 14.87 4.98 28.42
N PRO A 396 14.65 3.76 28.93
CA PRO A 396 15.33 2.57 28.43
C PRO A 396 14.89 2.23 27.00
N LYS A 397 15.84 1.90 26.12
CA LYS A 397 15.61 1.41 24.75
C LYS A 397 15.27 -0.09 24.79
N LYS A 398 13.98 -0.41 24.94
CA LYS A 398 13.23 -1.57 24.44
C LYS A 398 12.10 -1.89 25.42
N GLN A 399 10.86 -1.76 24.97
CA GLN A 399 9.77 -2.59 25.50
C GLN A 399 9.99 -4.00 24.96
N VAL A 400 9.98 -4.97 25.86
CA VAL A 400 9.69 -6.36 25.52
C VAL A 400 8.17 -6.40 25.40
N ASP A 401 7.67 -6.59 24.18
CA ASP A 401 6.25 -6.84 24.00
C ASP A 401 5.91 -8.22 24.56
N ASP A 402 4.89 -8.24 25.41
CA ASP A 402 4.26 -9.44 25.96
C ASP A 402 3.78 -10.32 24.80
N PHE A 403 4.26 -11.56 24.77
CA PHE A 403 3.67 -12.64 23.97
C PHE A 403 2.29 -12.99 24.54
N THR A 404 1.22 -12.44 23.96
CA THR A 404 -0.12 -13.01 24.07
C THR A 404 -0.31 -14.06 22.99
N MET A 405 0.26 -15.26 23.22
CA MET A 405 -0.19 -16.47 22.52
C MET A 405 -1.21 -17.21 23.39
N LEU A 406 -2.26 -17.71 22.70
CA LEU A 406 -3.28 -18.68 23.12
C LEU A 406 -4.63 -18.09 23.57
N SER A 407 -5.53 -17.97 22.59
CA SER A 407 -6.96 -18.14 22.79
C SER A 407 -7.24 -19.50 23.44
N ALA A 408 -7.97 -19.49 24.55
CA ALA A 408 -8.38 -20.70 25.26
C ALA A 408 -9.28 -21.59 24.36
N ILE A 409 -8.82 -22.81 24.09
CA ILE A 409 -9.66 -23.87 23.52
C ILE A 409 -10.39 -24.54 24.67
N PHE A 410 -11.73 -24.45 24.66
CA PHE A 410 -12.59 -25.18 25.60
C PHE A 410 -13.02 -26.50 24.96
N VAL A 411 -12.80 -27.61 25.66
CA VAL A 411 -13.48 -28.89 25.41
C VAL A 411 -14.14 -29.29 26.73
N ASP A 412 -15.46 -29.43 26.73
CA ASP A 412 -16.29 -29.90 27.85
C ASP A 412 -16.08 -29.21 29.22
N ASN A 413 -16.04 -27.88 29.25
CA ASN A 413 -16.21 -27.04 30.45
C ASN A 413 -15.30 -27.42 31.66
N LYS A 414 -14.11 -27.96 31.43
CA LYS A 414 -13.08 -28.14 32.47
C LYS A 414 -11.75 -27.53 32.03
N PRO A 415 -11.04 -26.78 32.90
CA PRO A 415 -9.76 -26.20 32.56
C PRO A 415 -8.68 -27.30 32.42
N LEU A 416 -8.01 -27.33 31.27
CA LEU A 416 -6.86 -28.18 31.01
C LEU A 416 -5.64 -27.61 31.76
N TYR A 417 -5.07 -28.37 32.71
CA TYR A 417 -3.82 -27.98 33.36
C TYR A 417 -2.64 -28.33 32.43
N LEU A 418 -2.00 -27.32 31.84
CA LEU A 418 -0.73 -27.47 31.15
C LEU A 418 0.40 -27.56 32.19
N LEU A 419 1.05 -28.72 32.26
CA LEU A 419 2.33 -28.88 32.96
C LEU A 419 3.36 -27.95 32.32
N GLY A 420 4.02 -27.11 33.14
CA GLY A 420 4.97 -26.11 32.70
C GLY A 420 6.14 -26.70 31.89
N ALA A 421 6.55 -25.97 30.86
CA ALA A 421 7.64 -26.36 29.98
C ALA A 421 8.94 -26.66 30.77
N PRO A 422 9.67 -27.74 30.45
CA PRO A 422 10.95 -28.01 31.08
C PRO A 422 11.97 -26.95 30.67
N ASN A 423 12.78 -26.55 31.65
CA ASN A 423 13.79 -25.51 31.54
C ASN A 423 14.96 -26.01 30.68
N ILE A 424 14.98 -25.69 29.38
CA ILE A 424 16.08 -26.04 28.48
C ILE A 424 17.17 -24.97 28.63
N ARG A 425 18.29 -25.34 29.24
CA ARG A 425 19.54 -24.56 29.17
C ARG A 425 20.38 -25.06 28.00
N PRO A 426 21.03 -24.18 27.23
CA PRO A 426 21.94 -24.62 26.17
C PRO A 426 23.17 -25.29 26.79
N ILE A 427 23.42 -26.54 26.42
CA ILE A 427 24.70 -27.21 26.61
C ILE A 427 25.43 -27.14 25.28
N TYR A 428 26.18 -26.05 25.07
CA TYR A 428 27.35 -26.08 24.19
C TYR A 428 28.42 -25.19 24.81
N LYS A 429 29.54 -25.81 25.18
CA LYS A 429 30.80 -25.15 25.50
C LYS A 429 31.77 -25.49 24.37
N ASP A 430 31.55 -24.97 23.17
CA ASP A 430 32.57 -25.00 22.12
C ASP A 430 32.55 -23.68 21.37
N THR A 431 33.73 -23.13 21.11
CA THR A 431 33.92 -21.84 20.46
C THR A 431 33.81 -21.97 18.95
N PHE A 432 33.28 -20.92 18.31
CA PHE A 432 33.04 -20.79 16.86
C PHE A 432 34.26 -21.14 15.98
N ASP A 433 35.47 -21.05 16.54
CA ASP A 433 36.73 -21.36 15.85
C ASP A 433 36.94 -22.86 15.58
N ASP A 434 36.32 -23.77 16.34
CA ASP A 434 36.45 -25.22 16.10
C ASP A 434 35.53 -25.73 14.96
N TYR A 435 34.55 -24.92 14.55
CA TYR A 435 33.62 -25.28 13.46
C TYR A 435 34.19 -24.96 12.06
N MET A 436 35.19 -24.08 11.97
CA MET A 436 35.67 -23.52 10.70
C MET A 436 36.97 -24.15 10.17
N MET A 437 37.56 -25.10 10.90
CA MET A 437 38.80 -25.78 10.49
C MET A 437 38.49 -27.21 10.05
N GLY A 438 38.19 -27.35 8.76
CA GLY A 438 37.79 -28.62 8.16
C GLY A 438 38.85 -29.73 8.22
N GLY A 439 38.35 -30.96 8.40
CA GLY A 439 39.07 -32.16 8.02
C GLY A 439 38.85 -33.30 9.00
N LEU A 440 37.91 -34.20 8.72
CA LEU A 440 38.01 -35.63 9.04
C LEU A 440 36.94 -36.43 8.27
N ARG A 441 37.35 -37.60 7.78
CA ARG A 441 36.57 -38.55 6.96
C ARG A 441 35.33 -39.06 7.72
N ARG A 442 34.17 -39.08 7.08
CA ARG A 442 32.96 -39.72 7.60
C ARG A 442 33.09 -41.24 7.53
N SER A 443 33.10 -41.91 8.67
CA SER A 443 32.77 -43.32 8.82
C SER A 443 31.34 -43.44 9.35
N TYR A 444 30.55 -44.31 8.74
CA TYR A 444 29.23 -44.71 9.21
C TYR A 444 29.33 -45.46 10.54
N THR A 445 28.57 -45.05 11.56
CA THR A 445 27.97 -45.96 12.55
C THR A 445 26.73 -45.33 13.18
N GLN A 446 25.69 -46.16 13.29
CA GLN A 446 24.36 -45.93 13.84
C GLN A 446 24.37 -45.44 15.29
N ILE A 447 23.37 -44.63 15.67
CA ILE A 447 22.77 -44.70 17.01
C ILE A 447 21.25 -44.67 16.88
N SER A 448 20.66 -45.77 17.35
CA SER A 448 19.25 -46.04 17.60
C SER A 448 18.81 -45.27 18.85
N ILE A 449 17.60 -44.69 18.83
CA ILE A 449 16.91 -44.29 20.07
C ILE A 449 15.72 -45.21 20.28
N ASP A 450 15.79 -45.85 21.44
CA ASP A 450 14.92 -46.84 22.03
C ASP A 450 13.57 -46.22 22.42
N SER A 451 12.49 -46.76 21.87
CA SER A 451 11.12 -46.44 22.27
C SER A 451 10.68 -47.43 23.35
N SER A 452 10.85 -47.06 24.62
CA SER A 452 10.19 -47.75 25.72
C SER A 452 9.65 -46.74 26.74
N ILE A 453 8.51 -47.13 27.34
CA ILE A 453 7.81 -46.52 28.47
C ILE A 453 6.77 -45.44 28.10
N TYR A 454 5.55 -45.85 27.75
CA TYR A 454 4.45 -46.02 28.72
C TYR A 454 3.27 -46.75 28.06
N GLU A 455 2.98 -47.95 28.56
CA GLU A 455 1.76 -48.70 28.29
C GLU A 455 0.85 -48.59 29.51
N LYS A 456 -0.46 -48.43 29.23
CA LYS A 456 -1.61 -49.05 29.90
C LYS A 456 -2.26 -48.42 31.14
N LYS A 457 -3.58 -48.19 30.99
CA LYS A 457 -4.75 -48.59 31.82
C LYS A 457 -5.76 -47.43 31.87
N GLU A 458 -7.07 -47.61 31.82
CA GLU A 458 -8.00 -48.73 31.67
C GLU A 458 -9.40 -48.07 31.44
N ASP A 459 -10.35 -48.89 30.99
CA ASP A 459 -11.82 -48.71 30.97
C ASP A 459 -12.49 -47.85 29.87
#